data_AF-A0A645ED22-F1
#
_entry.id   AF-A0A645ED22-F1
#
_cell.length_a   1.000
_cell.length_b   1.000
_cell.length_c   1.000
_cell.angle_alpha   90.00
_cell.angle_beta   90.00
_cell.angle_gamma   90.00
#
_symmetry.space_group_name_H-M   'P 1'
#
loop_
_entity.id
_entity.type
_entity.pdbx_description
1 polymer ?
#
loop_
_entity_poly.entity_id
_entity_poly.type
_entity_poly.pdbx_seq_one_letter_code
_entity_poly.pdbx_strand_id
1 'polypeptide(L)'
;MAMTISTALFVMAVLSLFGVFISRQVLFIYLSYIFIGLSFGGVPSISSTYILKTFGKKYYPSNFSIQGTYSLFSSLLGTTLFGIIYAGTNTMSLAFSYLLVYALLAVILLKVINHLFMKQKSVAE
;
A
#
# COMPACT_ATOMS: atom_id res chain seq x y z
N MET A 1 -0.13 13.86 -5.55
CA MET A 1 -1.52 13.88 -5.05
C MET A 1 -2.15 12.48 -5.01
N ALA A 2 -2.28 11.77 -6.14
CA ALA A 2 -2.92 10.45 -6.15
C ALA A 2 -2.21 9.38 -5.27
N MET A 3 -0.88 9.32 -5.28
CA MET A 3 -0.11 8.44 -4.38
C MET A 3 -0.39 8.74 -2.90
N THR A 4 -0.41 10.01 -2.51
CA THR A 4 -0.73 10.45 -1.14
C THR A 4 -2.12 9.98 -0.69
N ILE A 5 -3.12 10.09 -1.58
CA ILE A 5 -4.50 9.68 -1.30
C ILE A 5 -4.55 8.16 -1.09
N SER A 6 -3.93 7.37 -1.97
CA SER A 6 -3.88 5.91 -1.83
C SER A 6 -3.19 5.51 -0.52
N THR A 7 -2.05 6.11 -0.17
CA THR A 7 -1.38 5.83 1.10
C THR A 7 -2.25 6.22 2.31
N ALA A 8 -2.95 7.35 2.27
CA ALA A 8 -3.85 7.75 3.35
C ALA A 8 -5.00 6.76 3.53
N LEU A 9 -5.63 6.32 2.43
CA LEU A 9 -6.67 5.30 2.44
C LEU A 9 -6.15 3.98 3.02
N PHE A 10 -4.94 3.54 2.66
CA PHE A 10 -4.33 2.36 3.25
C PHE A 10 -4.15 2.48 4.77
N VAL A 11 -3.62 3.61 5.25
CA VAL A 11 -3.44 3.86 6.68
C VAL A 11 -4.80 3.85 7.41
N MET A 12 -5.82 4.51 6.85
CA MET A 12 -7.18 4.49 7.42
C MET A 12 -7.78 3.08 7.45
N ALA A 13 -7.51 2.26 6.44
CA ALA A 13 -7.93 0.86 6.42
C ALA A 13 -7.32 0.08 7.59
N VAL A 14 -6.00 0.17 7.77
CA VAL A 14 -5.29 -0.53 8.85
C VAL A 14 -5.73 -0.05 10.23
N LEU A 15 -5.90 1.26 10.42
CA LEU A 15 -6.40 1.80 11.69
C LEU A 15 -7.82 1.34 12.00
N SER A 16 -8.69 1.32 10.98
CA SER A 16 -10.06 0.80 11.13
C SER A 16 -10.05 -0.68 11.49
N LEU A 17 -9.21 -1.49 10.84
CA LEU A 17 -9.04 -2.91 11.16
C LEU A 17 -8.62 -3.12 12.63
N PHE A 18 -7.68 -2.31 13.12
CA PHE A 18 -7.25 -2.37 14.51
C PHE A 18 -8.33 -1.92 15.51
N GLY A 19 -9.20 -1.00 15.09
CA GLY A 19 -10.40 -0.59 15.85
C GLY A 19 -11.34 -1.77 16.16
N VAL A 20 -11.35 -2.83 15.35
CA VAL A 20 -12.13 -4.05 15.59
C VAL A 20 -11.68 -4.76 16.86
N PHE A 21 -10.37 -4.84 17.12
CA PHE A 21 -9.85 -5.55 18.29
C PHE A 21 -10.13 -4.82 19.61
N ILE A 22 -10.35 -3.51 19.55
CA ILE A 22 -10.72 -2.68 20.70
C ILE A 22 -12.24 -2.68 20.91
N SER A 23 -12.99 -2.35 19.86
CA SER A 23 -14.42 -2.05 19.96
C SER A 23 -15.32 -3.26 19.72
N ARG A 24 -14.79 -4.34 19.11
CA ARG A 24 -15.51 -5.56 18.70
C ARG A 24 -16.72 -5.32 17.78
N GLN A 25 -16.80 -4.15 17.15
CA GLN A 25 -17.88 -3.80 16.23
C GLN A 25 -17.53 -4.21 14.80
N VAL A 26 -18.46 -4.89 14.13
CA VAL A 26 -18.32 -5.35 12.74
C VAL A 26 -18.20 -4.16 11.76
N LEU A 27 -18.73 -2.99 12.11
CA LEU A 27 -18.68 -1.80 11.25
C LEU A 27 -17.24 -1.40 10.87
N PHE A 28 -16.28 -1.55 11.79
CA PHE A 28 -14.87 -1.29 11.54
C PHE A 28 -14.25 -2.25 10.51
N ILE A 29 -14.77 -3.47 10.41
CA ILE A 29 -14.37 -4.42 9.37
C ILE A 29 -14.79 -3.89 8.00
N TYR A 30 -16.06 -3.50 7.83
CA TYR A 30 -16.56 -2.95 6.56
C TYR A 30 -15.79 -1.71 6.11
N LEU A 31 -15.52 -0.77 7.03
CA LEU A 31 -14.72 0.42 6.73
C LEU A 31 -13.31 0.06 6.26
N SER A 32 -12.65 -0.89 6.94
CA SER A 32 -11.34 -1.39 6.53
C SER A 32 -11.38 -1.96 5.11
N TYR A 33 -12.37 -2.79 4.78
CA TYR A 33 -12.51 -3.39 3.45
C TYR A 33 -12.78 -2.35 2.35
N ILE A 34 -13.59 -1.33 2.63
CA ILE A 34 -13.83 -0.24 1.68
C ILE A 34 -12.54 0.54 1.42
N PHE A 35 -11.84 0.95 2.47
CA PHE A 35 -10.62 1.75 2.33
C PHE A 35 -9.49 0.97 1.68
N ILE A 36 -9.33 -0.32 1.98
CA ILE A 36 -8.31 -1.13 1.32
C ILE A 36 -8.64 -1.35 -0.17
N GLY A 37 -9.92 -1.53 -0.51
CA GLY A 37 -10.37 -1.63 -1.89
C GLY A 37 -10.09 -0.36 -2.69
N LEU A 38 -10.42 0.81 -2.13
CA LEU A 38 -10.14 2.11 -2.76
C LEU A 38 -8.63 2.37 -2.89
N SER A 39 -7.86 2.02 -1.86
CA SER A 39 -6.40 2.17 -1.87
C SER A 39 -5.77 1.28 -2.95
N PHE A 40 -6.07 -0.03 -2.92
CA PHE A 40 -5.47 -1.03 -3.81
C PHE A 40 -5.94 -0.86 -5.26
N GLY A 41 -7.22 -0.59 -5.47
CA GLY A 41 -7.80 -0.39 -6.80
C GLY A 41 -7.22 0.82 -7.54
N GLY A 42 -6.74 1.84 -6.82
CA GLY A 42 -6.09 3.00 -7.43
C GLY A 42 -4.67 2.74 -7.93
N VAL A 43 -3.98 1.70 -7.45
CA VAL A 43 -2.56 1.48 -7.75
C VAL A 43 -2.29 1.28 -9.24
N PRO A 44 -3.00 0.43 -9.99
CA PRO A 44 -2.74 0.24 -11.43
C PRO A 44 -2.86 1.54 -12.24
N SER A 45 -3.85 2.39 -11.94
CA SER A 45 -4.05 3.66 -12.65
C SER A 45 -2.97 4.69 -12.32
N ILE A 46 -2.54 4.78 -11.06
CA ILE A 46 -1.43 5.65 -10.63
C ILE A 46 -0.13 5.21 -11.29
N SER A 47 0.17 3.90 -11.22
CA SER A 47 1.32 3.24 -11.83
C SER A 47 1.39 3.46 -13.33
N SER A 48 0.27 3.25 -14.04
CA SER A 48 0.14 3.49 -15.49
C SER A 48 0.48 4.94 -15.83
N THR A 49 -0.16 5.89 -15.14
CA THR A 49 0.06 7.32 -15.39
C THR A 49 1.51 7.72 -15.12
N TYR A 50 2.11 7.19 -14.05
CA TYR A 50 3.50 7.45 -13.70
C TYR A 50 4.46 6.92 -14.78
N ILE A 51 4.32 5.66 -15.19
CA ILE A 51 5.19 5.06 -16.19
C ILE A 51 5.07 5.75 -17.53
N LEU A 52 3.85 6.10 -17.95
CA LEU A 52 3.62 6.79 -19.20
C LEU A 52 4.30 8.16 -19.21
N LYS A 53 4.25 8.90 -18.10
CA LYS A 53 4.90 10.22 -17.98
C LYS A 53 6.42 10.12 -17.91
N THR A 54 6.95 9.11 -17.22
CA THR A 54 8.40 8.98 -16.99
C THR A 54 9.14 8.34 -18.17
N PHE A 55 8.56 7.32 -18.79
CA PHE A 55 9.24 6.51 -19.82
C PHE A 55 8.65 6.66 -21.22
N GLY A 56 7.54 7.37 -21.36
CA GLY A 56 6.85 7.57 -22.65
C GLY A 56 6.15 6.33 -23.19
N LYS A 57 5.41 6.52 -24.29
CA LYS A 57 4.57 5.46 -24.90
C LYS A 57 5.38 4.25 -25.41
N LYS A 58 6.61 4.48 -25.89
CA LYS A 58 7.46 3.43 -26.49
C LYS A 58 7.82 2.34 -25.48
N TYR A 59 8.12 2.70 -24.24
CA TYR A 59 8.52 1.76 -23.19
C TYR A 59 7.40 1.43 -22.20
N TYR A 60 6.20 1.98 -22.40
CA TYR A 60 5.07 1.82 -21.49
C TYR A 60 4.69 0.34 -21.26
N PRO A 61 4.46 -0.51 -22.28
CA PRO A 61 3.98 -1.88 -22.06
C PRO A 61 4.96 -2.73 -21.26
N SER A 62 6.26 -2.63 -21.57
CA SER A 62 7.31 -3.36 -20.87
C SER A 62 7.47 -2.89 -19.43
N ASN A 63 7.59 -1.59 -19.20
CA ASN A 63 7.78 -1.05 -17.86
C ASN A 63 6.55 -1.27 -16.97
N PHE A 64 5.34 -1.12 -17.51
CA PHE A 64 4.11 -1.37 -16.75
C PHE A 64 3.97 -2.84 -16.36
N SER A 65 4.33 -3.76 -17.25
CA SER A 65 4.34 -5.20 -16.96
C SER A 65 5.37 -5.56 -15.89
N ILE A 66 6.60 -5.01 -16.00
CA ILE A 66 7.64 -5.19 -14.98
C ILE A 66 7.16 -4.66 -13.64
N GLN A 67 6.62 -3.45 -13.61
CA GLN A 67 6.10 -2.88 -12.37
C GLN A 67 5.02 -3.79 -11.77
N GLY A 68 4.10 -4.32 -12.57
CA GLY A 68 3.02 -5.19 -12.14
C GLY A 68 3.44 -6.52 -11.50
N THR A 69 4.68 -6.99 -11.70
CA THR A 69 5.15 -8.24 -11.08
C THR A 69 5.25 -8.17 -9.55
N TYR A 70 5.31 -6.96 -8.96
CA TYR A 70 5.28 -6.80 -7.48
C TYR A 70 4.05 -7.46 -6.83
N SER A 71 2.92 -7.53 -7.53
CA SER A 71 1.67 -8.11 -7.04
C SER A 71 1.80 -9.60 -6.73
N LEU A 72 2.69 -10.30 -7.44
CA LEU A 72 3.00 -11.70 -7.17
C LEU A 72 3.65 -11.84 -5.79
N PHE A 73 4.68 -11.03 -5.55
CA PHE A 73 5.40 -11.03 -4.27
C PHE A 73 4.52 -10.54 -3.13
N SER A 74 3.69 -9.53 -3.34
CA SER A 74 2.81 -9.00 -2.28
C SER A 74 1.77 -10.02 -1.83
N SER A 75 1.18 -10.76 -2.77
CA SER A 75 0.15 -11.77 -2.47
C SER A 75 0.75 -12.96 -1.71
N LEU A 76 1.97 -13.33 -2.07
CA LEU A 76 2.68 -14.44 -1.44
C LEU A 76 3.20 -14.06 -0.04
N LEU A 77 3.87 -12.92 0.08
CA LEU A 77 4.44 -12.46 1.35
C LEU A 77 3.36 -12.11 2.37
N GLY A 78 2.28 -11.43 1.96
CA GLY A 78 1.21 -11.03 2.89
C GLY A 78 0.52 -12.22 3.56
N THR A 79 0.11 -13.20 2.76
CA THR A 79 -0.56 -14.41 3.27
C THR A 79 0.38 -15.32 4.05
N THR A 80 1.63 -15.46 3.60
CA THR A 80 2.65 -16.27 4.28
C THR A 80 3.02 -15.67 5.63
N LEU A 81 3.27 -14.37 5.71
CA LEU A 81 3.59 -13.68 6.97
C LEU A 81 2.44 -13.80 7.97
N PHE A 82 1.20 -13.58 7.51
CA PHE A 82 0.02 -13.80 8.35
C PHE A 82 -0.02 -15.24 8.89
N GLY A 83 0.16 -16.24 8.01
CA GLY A 83 0.13 -17.65 8.37
C GLY A 83 1.21 -18.03 9.39
N ILE A 84 2.45 -17.58 9.18
CA ILE A 84 3.57 -17.84 10.10
C ILE A 84 3.30 -17.25 11.48
N ILE A 85 2.88 -15.99 11.55
CA ILE A 85 2.64 -15.32 12.84
C ILE A 85 1.44 -15.97 13.54
N TYR A 86 0.37 -16.27 12.81
CA TYR A 86 -0.81 -16.91 13.39
C TYR A 86 -0.50 -18.32 13.89
N ALA A 87 0.25 -19.12 13.14
CA ALA A 87 0.66 -20.46 13.57
C ALA A 87 1.52 -20.45 14.85
N GLY A 88 2.38 -19.44 15.00
CA GLY A 88 3.24 -19.30 16.18
C GLY A 88 2.54 -18.71 17.41
N THR A 89 1.51 -17.88 17.23
CA THR A 89 0.89 -17.11 18.33
C THR A 89 -0.56 -17.50 18.64
N ASN A 90 -1.23 -18.21 17.74
CA ASN A 90 -2.67 -18.51 17.76
C ASN A 90 -3.57 -17.27 18.00
N THR A 91 -3.06 -16.08 17.68
CA THR A 91 -3.71 -14.81 18.02
C THR A 91 -3.90 -13.98 16.75
N MET A 92 -5.15 -13.70 16.38
CA MET A 92 -5.45 -12.92 15.18
C MET A 92 -4.94 -11.47 15.25
N SER A 93 -5.01 -10.82 16.41
CA SER A 93 -4.54 -9.43 16.54
C SER A 93 -3.03 -9.30 16.28
N LEU A 94 -2.24 -10.23 16.79
CA LEU A 94 -0.80 -10.31 16.48
C LEU A 94 -0.55 -10.68 15.02
N ALA A 95 -1.32 -11.63 14.47
CA ALA A 95 -1.22 -12.00 13.07
C ALA A 95 -1.52 -10.85 12.10
N PHE A 96 -2.34 -9.85 12.48
CA PHE A 96 -2.57 -8.64 11.68
C PHE A 96 -1.64 -7.47 12.02
N SER A 97 -0.83 -7.54 13.09
CA SER A 97 0.05 -6.45 13.55
C SER A 97 1.13 -6.05 12.54
N TYR A 98 1.56 -6.97 11.68
CA TYR A 98 2.52 -6.65 10.62
C TYR A 98 1.98 -5.55 9.68
N LEU A 99 0.65 -5.44 9.49
CA LEU A 99 0.05 -4.40 8.66
C LEU A 99 0.31 -2.99 9.18
N LEU A 100 0.48 -2.80 10.50
CA LEU A 100 0.88 -1.52 11.08
C LEU A 100 2.31 -1.15 10.65
N VAL A 101 3.20 -2.13 10.61
CA VAL A 101 4.58 -1.94 10.14
C VAL A 101 4.58 -1.55 8.66
N TYR A 102 3.79 -2.24 7.83
CA TYR A 102 3.65 -1.87 6.41
C TYR A 102 3.03 -0.48 6.22
N ALA A 103 2.04 -0.08 7.04
CA ALA A 103 1.46 1.25 7.00
C ALA A 103 2.49 2.33 7.33
N LEU A 104 3.31 2.12 8.36
CA LEU A 104 4.42 3.01 8.71
C LEU A 104 5.46 3.11 7.59
N LEU A 105 5.89 1.97 7.04
CA LEU A 105 6.82 1.92 5.93
C LEU A 105 6.29 2.65 4.70
N ALA A 106 5.00 2.49 4.38
CA ALA A 106 4.36 3.19 3.27
C ALA A 106 4.41 4.71 3.44
N VAL A 107 4.12 5.22 4.66
CA VAL A 107 4.20 6.65 4.97
C VAL A 107 5.65 7.17 4.86
N ILE A 108 6.62 6.41 5.37
CA ILE A 108 8.04 6.78 5.27
C ILE A 108 8.49 6.85 3.82
N LEU A 109 8.19 5.81 3.02
CA LEU A 109 8.53 5.76 1.60
C LEU A 109 7.88 6.90 0.83
N LEU A 110 6.61 7.22 1.10
CA LEU A 110 5.94 8.35 0.48
C LEU A 110 6.66 9.68 0.79
N LYS A 111 7.08 9.90 2.03
CA LYS A 111 7.84 11.10 2.42
C LYS A 111 9.19 11.16 1.70
N VAL A 112 9.93 10.04 1.67
CA VAL A 112 11.22 9.95 0.98
C VAL A 112 11.06 10.25 -0.51
N ILE A 113 10.08 9.63 -1.17
CA ILE A 113 9.79 9.84 -2.59
C ILE A 113 9.45 11.31 -2.87
N ASN A 114 8.56 11.91 -2.07
CA ASN A 114 8.20 13.33 -2.22
C ASN A 114 9.40 14.25 -2.04
N HIS A 115 10.30 13.95 -1.09
CA HIS A 115 11.52 14.71 -0.88
C HIS A 115 12.47 14.62 -2.07
N LEU A 116 12.66 13.41 -2.63
CA LEU A 116 13.50 13.20 -3.81
C LEU A 116 12.95 13.92 -5.05
N PHE A 117 11.63 13.93 -5.25
CA PHE A 117 11.02 14.67 -6.36
C PHE A 117 11.20 16.19 -6.24
N MET A 118 11.07 16.74 -5.03
CA MET A 118 11.33 18.17 -4.81
C MET A 118 12.79 18.53 -5.08
N LYS A 119 13.72 17.66 -4.69
CA LYS A 119 15.16 17.84 -4.97
C LYS A 119 15.45 17.84 -6.48
N GLN A 120 14.84 16.93 -7.25
CA GLN A 120 15.03 16.90 -8.70
C GLN A 120 14.51 18.17 -9.38
N LYS A 121 13.36 18.70 -8.95
CA LYS A 121 12.79 19.92 -9.52
C LYS A 121 13.71 21.13 -9.30
N SER A 122 14.30 21.25 -8.11
CA SER A 122 15.23 22.34 -7.76
C SER A 122 16.58 22.30 -8.51
N VAL A 123 16.98 21.16 -9.07
CA VAL A 123 18.24 21.01 -9.82
C VAL A 123 18.03 21.25 -11.33
N ALA A 124 16.78 21.22 -11.79
CA ALA A 124 16.41 21.46 -13.18
C ALA A 124 16.03 22.93 -13.48
N GLU A 125 15.96 23.77 -12.44
CA GLU A 125 15.79 25.24 -12.49
C GLU A 125 17.16 25.91 -12.29
#